data_AF-J2LAQ3-F1
#
_entry.id   AF-J2LAQ3-F1
#
_cell.length_a   1.000
_cell.length_b   1.000
_cell.length_c   1.000
_cell.angle_alpha   90.00
_cell.angle_beta   90.00
_cell.angle_gamma   90.00
#
_symmetry.space_group_name_H-M   'P 1'
#
loop_
_entity.id
_entity.type
_entity.pdbx_description
1 polymer ?
#
loop_
_entity_poly.entity_id
_entity_poly.type
_entity_poly.pdbx_seq_one_letter_code
_entity_poly.pdbx_strand_id
1 'polypeptide(L)'
;MKTSSVFYYSCFTIIFLWWLVFSPVFFFGSFNYVEEIVSLDGKFKVVSYDVIPSTPISIYQSLIENDVFIVMYGVKGEYLGQSSPFEFSDVDGVLGDVVFFPGESGNADFFSINGVGDYTSGYEIPVSNMRWWSRISSFFR
;
A
#
# COMPACT_ATOMS: atom_id res chain seq x y z
N MET A 1 -41.26 5.79 -7.48
CA MET A 1 -40.22 5.58 -8.51
C MET A 1 -38.93 6.40 -8.31
N LYS A 2 -38.92 7.59 -7.68
CA LYS A 2 -37.69 8.40 -7.51
C LYS A 2 -36.70 7.89 -6.45
N THR A 3 -37.16 7.22 -5.39
CA THR A 3 -36.33 6.71 -4.29
C THR A 3 -35.36 5.61 -4.72
N SER A 4 -35.78 4.77 -5.67
CA SER A 4 -34.95 3.69 -6.20
C SER A 4 -33.76 4.21 -7.01
N SER A 5 -33.95 5.24 -7.85
CA SER A 5 -32.85 5.83 -8.62
C SER A 5 -31.79 6.49 -7.75
N VAL A 6 -32.19 7.22 -6.69
CA VAL A 6 -31.24 7.83 -5.74
C VAL A 6 -30.39 6.75 -5.05
N PHE A 7 -31.00 5.64 -4.63
CA PHE A 7 -30.28 4.51 -4.05
C PHE A 7 -29.23 3.94 -5.02
N TYR A 8 -29.58 3.72 -6.29
CA TYR A 8 -28.63 3.23 -7.29
C TYR A 8 -27.47 4.18 -7.52
N TYR A 9 -27.72 5.48 -7.64
CA TYR A 9 -26.65 6.46 -7.81
C TYR A 9 -25.73 6.53 -6.59
N SER A 10 -26.28 6.42 -5.38
CA SER A 10 -25.48 6.36 -4.15
C SER A 10 -24.59 5.11 -4.12
N CYS A 11 -25.14 3.93 -4.39
CA CYS A 11 -24.35 2.70 -4.46
C CYS A 11 -23.27 2.77 -5.55
N PHE A 12 -23.63 3.26 -6.73
CA PHE A 12 -22.68 3.45 -7.83
C PHE A 12 -21.55 4.41 -7.43
N THR A 13 -21.88 5.54 -6.79
CA THR A 13 -20.88 6.51 -6.33
C THR A 13 -19.92 5.90 -5.32
N ILE A 14 -20.43 5.12 -4.36
CA ILE A 14 -19.59 4.43 -3.37
C ILE A 14 -18.65 3.42 -4.05
N ILE A 15 -19.18 2.59 -4.95
CA ILE A 15 -18.36 1.61 -5.68
C ILE A 15 -17.33 2.31 -6.57
N PHE A 16 -17.71 3.42 -7.21
CA PHE A 16 -16.82 4.20 -8.06
C PHE A 16 -15.69 4.84 -7.27
N LEU A 17 -15.98 5.46 -6.12
CA LEU A 17 -14.95 6.02 -5.23
C LEU A 17 -14.03 4.93 -4.68
N TRP A 18 -14.60 3.77 -4.33
CA TRP A 18 -13.82 2.63 -3.88
C TRP A 18 -12.88 2.12 -4.97
N TRP A 19 -13.38 1.96 -6.20
CA TRP A 19 -12.56 1.61 -7.36
C TRP A 19 -11.46 2.65 -7.61
N LEU A 20 -11.79 3.94 -7.53
CA LEU A 20 -10.85 5.04 -7.78
C LEU A 20 -9.63 4.99 -6.86
N VAL A 21 -9.84 4.66 -5.58
CA VAL A 21 -8.79 4.62 -4.56
C VAL A 21 -8.04 3.28 -4.55
N PHE A 22 -8.76 2.16 -4.64
CA PHE A 22 -8.18 0.84 -4.32
C PHE A 22 -7.69 0.05 -5.51
N SER A 23 -8.28 0.23 -6.69
CA SER A 23 -7.85 -0.52 -7.88
C SER A 23 -6.36 -0.38 -8.23
N PRO A 24 -5.66 0.76 -7.96
CA PRO A 24 -4.24 0.89 -8.29
C PRO A 24 -3.30 0.03 -7.44
N VAL A 25 -3.73 -0.37 -6.23
CA VAL A 25 -2.87 -1.03 -5.22
C VAL A 25 -3.39 -2.39 -4.75
N PHE A 26 -4.53 -2.85 -5.24
CA PHE A 26 -5.10 -4.14 -4.83
C PHE A 26 -4.51 -5.32 -5.56
N PHE A 27 -4.22 -5.16 -6.85
CA PHE A 27 -3.63 -6.20 -7.67
C PHE A 27 -2.13 -5.98 -7.69
N PHE A 28 -1.37 -6.95 -7.20
CA PHE A 28 0.08 -6.92 -7.31
C PHE A 28 0.67 -8.31 -7.25
N GLY A 29 1.80 -8.48 -7.94
CA GLY A 29 2.53 -9.71 -8.07
C GLY A 29 3.77 -9.51 -8.94
N SER A 30 4.24 -10.57 -9.60
CA SER A 30 5.48 -10.51 -10.39
C SER A 30 5.46 -9.51 -11.55
N PHE A 31 4.28 -9.10 -12.03
CA PHE A 31 4.15 -8.22 -13.19
C PHE A 31 4.39 -6.73 -12.89
N ASN A 32 4.30 -6.32 -11.62
CA ASN A 32 4.54 -4.96 -11.17
C ASN A 32 5.50 -4.92 -9.98
N TYR A 33 6.30 -5.96 -9.80
CA TYR A 33 7.34 -6.03 -8.78
C TYR A 33 8.50 -5.09 -9.13
N VAL A 34 9.01 -4.35 -8.15
CA VAL A 34 10.13 -3.41 -8.31
C VAL A 34 11.35 -3.88 -7.50
N GLU A 35 11.27 -3.82 -6.18
CA GLU A 35 12.39 -4.09 -5.28
C GLU A 35 11.94 -4.83 -4.01
N GLU A 36 12.84 -5.59 -3.40
CA GLU A 36 12.61 -6.26 -2.11
C GLU A 36 13.75 -5.94 -1.14
N ILE A 37 13.37 -5.61 0.09
CA ILE A 37 14.28 -5.45 1.23
C ILE A 37 13.87 -6.46 2.30
N VAL A 38 14.86 -7.17 2.85
CA VAL A 38 14.67 -8.18 3.90
C VAL A 38 15.24 -7.64 5.22
N SER A 39 14.53 -7.86 6.32
CA SER A 39 15.01 -7.48 7.67
C SER A 39 16.30 -8.20 8.04
N LEU A 40 17.10 -7.62 8.93
CA LEU A 40 18.39 -8.21 9.33
C LEU A 40 18.22 -9.58 10.00
N ASP A 41 17.11 -9.78 10.70
CA ASP A 41 16.76 -11.05 11.34
C ASP A 41 16.04 -12.04 10.40
N GLY A 42 15.79 -11.65 9.15
CA GLY A 42 15.14 -12.45 8.11
C GLY A 42 13.67 -12.79 8.39
N LYS A 43 13.04 -12.18 9.40
CA LYS A 43 11.64 -12.48 9.75
C LYS A 43 10.63 -11.74 8.88
N PHE A 44 11.05 -10.63 8.28
CA PHE A 44 10.21 -9.77 7.50
C PHE A 44 10.85 -9.43 6.17
N LYS A 45 10.01 -9.13 5.20
CA LYS A 45 10.43 -8.49 3.96
C LYS A 45 9.41 -7.47 3.53
N VAL A 46 9.87 -6.39 2.92
CA VAL A 46 9.04 -5.40 2.25
C VAL A 46 9.34 -5.46 0.77
N VAL A 47 8.29 -5.43 -0.03
CA VAL A 47 8.38 -5.43 -1.49
C VAL A 47 7.68 -4.18 -2.00
N SER A 48 8.35 -3.40 -2.85
CA SER A 48 7.75 -2.30 -3.60
C SER A 48 7.14 -2.82 -4.90
N TYR A 49 5.97 -2.27 -5.24
CA TYR A 49 5.26 -2.56 -6.47
C TYR A 49 4.88 -1.26 -7.18
N ASP A 50 5.01 -1.24 -8.50
CA ASP A 50 4.52 -0.14 -9.32
C ASP A 50 3.00 -0.02 -9.17
N VAL A 51 2.53 1.22 -9.03
CA VAL A 51 1.10 1.54 -9.05
C VAL A 51 0.51 1.14 -10.39
N ILE A 52 -0.64 0.43 -10.37
CA ILE A 52 -1.30 0.01 -11.61
C ILE A 52 -2.10 1.18 -12.19
N PRO A 53 -1.96 1.49 -13.51
CA PRO A 53 -2.67 2.56 -14.21
C PRO A 53 -4.14 2.20 -14.49
N SER A 54 -4.90 1.96 -13.43
CA SER A 54 -6.30 1.49 -13.45
C SER A 54 -7.33 2.62 -13.47
N THR A 55 -6.92 3.82 -13.08
CA THR A 55 -7.71 5.06 -13.00
C THR A 55 -6.93 6.23 -13.60
N PRO A 56 -7.60 7.33 -14.02
CA PRO A 56 -6.90 8.49 -14.57
C PRO A 56 -5.80 9.06 -13.67
N ILE A 57 -6.00 9.07 -12.35
CA ILE A 57 -4.98 9.52 -11.40
C ILE A 57 -3.83 8.53 -11.35
N SER A 58 -4.11 7.24 -11.23
CA SER A 58 -3.05 6.22 -11.19
C SER A 58 -2.27 6.07 -12.50
N ILE A 59 -2.84 6.51 -13.64
CA ILE A 59 -2.09 6.61 -14.90
C ILE A 59 -0.97 7.64 -14.77
N TYR A 60 -1.26 8.80 -14.17
CA TYR A 60 -0.25 9.82 -13.92
C TYR A 60 0.82 9.32 -12.93
N GLN A 61 0.38 8.73 -11.82
CA GLN A 61 1.26 8.14 -10.80
C GLN A 61 2.19 7.08 -11.40
N SER A 62 1.62 6.16 -12.19
CA SER A 62 2.36 5.04 -12.79
C SER A 62 3.31 5.47 -13.92
N LEU A 63 2.84 6.28 -14.87
CA LEU A 63 3.58 6.54 -16.11
C LEU A 63 4.46 7.80 -16.07
N ILE A 64 4.20 8.72 -15.14
CA ILE A 64 4.91 9.99 -15.04
C ILE A 64 5.79 10.02 -13.79
N GLU A 65 5.21 9.73 -12.62
CA GLU A 65 5.94 9.78 -11.34
C GLU A 65 6.71 8.49 -11.06
N ASN A 66 6.33 7.36 -11.67
CA ASN A 66 6.84 6.02 -11.33
C ASN A 66 6.60 5.69 -9.84
N ASP A 67 5.42 6.10 -9.36
CA ASP A 67 4.99 5.88 -7.99
C ASP A 67 4.90 4.39 -7.67
N VAL A 68 5.36 4.04 -6.47
CA VAL A 68 5.24 2.70 -5.90
C VAL A 68 4.37 2.72 -4.66
N PHE A 69 3.91 1.54 -4.30
CA PHE A 69 3.42 1.25 -2.95
C PHE A 69 4.17 0.04 -2.41
N ILE A 70 4.22 -0.07 -1.09
CA ILE A 70 5.00 -1.12 -0.43
C ILE A 70 4.08 -2.10 0.29
N VAL A 71 4.50 -3.36 0.28
CA VAL A 71 3.78 -4.46 0.90
C VAL A 71 4.73 -5.22 1.79
N MET A 72 4.29 -5.45 3.02
CA MET A 72 5.06 -6.18 4.01
C MET A 72 4.60 -7.64 4.08
N TYR A 73 5.57 -8.54 4.16
CA TYR A 73 5.37 -9.96 4.32
C TYR A 73 6.16 -10.50 5.51
N GLY A 74 5.65 -11.58 6.11
CA GLY A 74 6.39 -12.38 7.07
C GLY A 74 7.26 -13.45 6.40
N VAL A 75 8.05 -14.15 7.21
CA VAL A 75 9.02 -15.17 6.77
C VAL A 75 8.40 -16.33 5.98
N LYS A 76 7.10 -16.60 6.12
CA LYS A 76 6.41 -17.66 5.36
C LYS A 76 5.75 -17.11 4.10
N GLY A 77 5.97 -15.85 3.76
CA GLY A 77 5.34 -15.17 2.63
C GLY A 77 3.91 -14.72 2.92
N GLU A 78 3.46 -14.75 4.17
CA GLU A 78 2.15 -14.25 4.58
C GLU A 78 2.10 -12.72 4.43
N TYR A 79 1.01 -12.22 3.87
CA TYR A 79 0.76 -10.79 3.77
C TYR A 79 0.50 -10.20 5.17
N LEU A 80 1.29 -9.19 5.55
CA LEU A 80 1.17 -8.49 6.84
C LEU A 80 0.52 -7.11 6.71
N GLY A 81 0.55 -6.50 5.53
CA GLY A 81 -0.06 -5.21 5.28
C GLY A 81 0.60 -4.47 4.12
N GLN A 82 0.09 -3.28 3.81
CA GLN A 82 0.63 -2.41 2.78
C GLN A 82 0.51 -0.93 3.17
N SER A 83 1.28 -0.08 2.50
CA SER A 83 1.19 1.37 2.64
C SER A 83 -0.21 1.89 2.28
N SER A 84 -0.47 3.12 2.70
CA SER A 84 -1.70 3.86 2.45
C SER A 84 -2.00 3.91 0.95
N PRO A 85 -3.25 3.66 0.51
CA PRO A 85 -3.66 3.84 -0.88
C PRO A 85 -3.81 5.33 -1.26
N PHE A 86 -3.45 6.26 -0.36
CA PHE A 86 -3.61 7.70 -0.53
C PHE A 86 -2.28 8.44 -0.64
N GLU A 87 -1.16 7.75 -0.39
CA GLU A 87 0.18 8.34 -0.36
C GLU A 87 1.11 7.49 -1.22
N PHE A 88 1.84 8.18 -2.10
CA PHE A 88 2.68 7.58 -3.11
C PHE A 88 3.93 8.43 -3.33
N SER A 89 5.01 7.77 -3.72
CA SER A 89 6.27 8.34 -4.17
C SER A 89 6.97 7.27 -4.99
N ASP A 90 7.96 7.68 -5.76
CA ASP A 90 8.91 6.78 -6.40
C ASP A 90 9.66 5.89 -5.39
N VAL A 91 10.26 4.80 -5.90
CA VAL A 91 10.99 3.84 -5.07
C VAL A 91 12.14 4.49 -4.29
N ASP A 92 12.84 5.46 -4.89
CA ASP A 92 13.93 6.17 -4.25
C ASP A 92 13.44 7.03 -3.08
N GLY A 93 12.27 7.68 -3.21
CA GLY A 93 11.65 8.45 -2.13
C GLY A 93 11.09 7.61 -0.98
N VAL A 94 10.80 6.32 -1.21
CA VAL A 94 10.27 5.40 -0.19
C VAL A 94 11.37 4.54 0.45
N LEU A 95 12.23 3.95 -0.37
CA LEU A 95 13.23 2.95 0.03
C LEU A 95 14.68 3.42 -0.13
N GLY A 96 14.92 4.60 -0.71
CA GLY A 96 16.28 5.16 -0.83
C GLY A 96 16.86 5.66 0.49
N ASP A 97 16.02 5.84 1.51
CA ASP A 97 16.41 6.20 2.87
C ASP A 97 16.41 5.00 3.83
N VAL A 98 16.86 5.21 5.08
CA VAL A 98 16.86 4.16 6.10
C VAL A 98 15.43 3.68 6.38
N VAL A 99 15.19 2.39 6.20
CA VAL A 99 13.95 1.72 6.62
C VAL A 99 14.13 1.04 7.98
N PHE A 100 13.04 0.90 8.72
CA PHE A 100 13.02 0.26 10.02
C PHE A 100 11.97 -0.85 10.03
N PHE A 101 12.43 -2.09 10.17
CA PHE A 101 11.53 -3.22 10.40
C PHE A 101 11.09 -3.27 11.87
N PRO A 102 9.96 -3.96 12.16
CA PRO A 102 9.51 -4.15 13.54
C PRO A 102 10.63 -4.76 14.40
N GLY A 103 10.91 -4.09 15.52
CA GLY A 103 11.94 -4.50 16.48
C GLY A 103 13.33 -3.90 16.26
N GLU A 104 13.61 -3.26 15.13
CA GLU A 104 14.96 -2.75 14.80
C GLU A 104 15.25 -1.32 15.33
N SER A 105 14.23 -0.52 15.64
CA SER A 105 14.38 0.89 16.07
C SER A 105 13.76 1.23 17.43
N GLY A 106 13.43 0.22 18.25
CA GLY A 106 12.63 0.39 19.47
C GLY A 106 11.12 0.50 19.20
N ASN A 107 10.71 0.62 17.92
CA ASN A 107 9.33 0.37 17.47
C ASN A 107 9.07 -1.12 17.45
N ALA A 108 8.22 -1.59 18.35
CA ALA A 108 8.04 -3.03 18.56
C ALA A 108 7.22 -3.73 17.46
N ASP A 109 6.43 -3.00 16.66
CA ASP A 109 5.28 -3.65 16.00
C ASP A 109 4.86 -3.04 14.65
N PHE A 110 5.67 -2.18 14.04
CA PHE A 110 5.40 -1.67 12.70
C PHE A 110 6.66 -1.44 11.89
N PHE A 111 6.52 -1.57 10.57
CA PHE A 111 7.50 -1.09 9.61
C PHE A 111 7.33 0.42 9.40
N SER A 112 8.42 1.14 9.24
CA SER A 112 8.43 2.57 8.92
C SER A 112 9.64 2.96 8.08
N ILE A 113 9.49 4.04 7.32
CA ILE A 113 10.60 4.66 6.57
C ILE A 113 11.09 5.91 7.31
N ASN A 114 12.36 6.27 7.13
CA ASN A 114 12.89 7.54 7.61
C ASN A 114 12.33 8.70 6.77
N GLY A 115 12.07 9.84 7.40
CA GLY A 115 11.48 11.01 6.76
C GLY A 115 10.79 11.93 7.76
N VAL A 116 10.03 12.91 7.27
CA VAL A 116 9.42 13.96 8.11
C VAL A 116 7.91 14.05 7.89
N GLY A 117 7.17 14.06 9.00
CA GLY A 117 5.75 14.45 9.02
C GLY A 117 4.79 13.40 8.48
N ASP A 118 3.68 13.86 7.90
CA ASP A 118 2.56 12.99 7.48
C ASP A 118 2.96 12.02 6.35
N TYR A 119 3.97 12.37 5.54
CA TYR A 119 4.49 11.52 4.46
C TYR A 119 4.92 10.13 4.94
N THR A 120 5.63 10.04 6.07
CA THR A 120 6.11 8.74 6.56
C THR A 120 4.96 7.92 7.15
N SER A 121 3.91 8.58 7.62
CA SER A 121 2.75 7.91 8.23
C SER A 121 1.94 7.08 7.24
N GLY A 122 1.92 7.46 5.96
CA GLY A 122 1.33 6.65 4.89
C GLY A 122 2.07 5.34 4.63
N TYR A 123 3.36 5.27 4.96
CA TYR A 123 4.18 4.07 4.77
C TYR A 123 4.32 3.21 6.02
N GLU A 124 3.70 3.60 7.14
CA GLU A 124 3.70 2.78 8.36
C GLU A 124 2.83 1.54 8.19
N ILE A 125 3.44 0.36 8.32
CA ILE A 125 2.74 -0.93 8.24
C ILE A 125 2.80 -1.65 9.59
N PRO A 126 1.73 -1.58 10.41
CA PRO A 126 1.66 -2.31 11.67
C PRO A 126 1.43 -3.81 11.45
N VAL A 127 2.18 -4.64 12.19
CA VAL A 127 2.12 -6.11 12.09
C VAL A 127 1.00 -6.69 12.93
N SER A 128 0.81 -6.26 14.19
CA SER A 128 -0.27 -6.81 15.03
C SER A 128 -1.67 -6.29 14.67
N ASN A 129 -1.77 -5.05 14.17
CA ASN A 129 -3.04 -4.39 13.94
C ASN A 129 -3.10 -3.77 12.54
N MET A 130 -3.33 -4.64 11.55
CA MET A 130 -3.50 -4.23 10.14
C MET A 130 -4.44 -3.04 10.01
N ARG A 131 -3.97 -2.03 9.26
CA ARG A 131 -4.80 -0.91 8.81
C ARG A 131 -6.01 -1.42 8.05
N TRP A 132 -7.13 -0.69 8.11
CA TRP A 132 -8.40 -1.16 7.55
C TRP A 132 -8.32 -1.45 6.05
N TRP A 133 -7.55 -0.69 5.28
CA TRP A 133 -7.32 -0.97 3.86
C TRP A 133 -6.57 -2.29 3.64
N SER A 134 -5.56 -2.56 4.47
CA SER A 134 -4.79 -3.80 4.41
C SER A 134 -5.66 -5.03 4.72
N ARG A 135 -6.61 -4.90 5.64
CA ARG A 135 -7.61 -5.96 5.92
C ARG A 135 -8.54 -6.23 4.74
N ILE A 136 -8.81 -5.21 3.92
CA ILE A 136 -9.59 -5.40 2.70
C ILE A 136 -8.73 -6.10 1.65
N SER A 137 -7.49 -5.64 1.42
CA SER A 137 -6.54 -6.27 0.49
C SER A 137 -6.28 -7.74 0.82
N SER A 138 -6.24 -8.11 2.11
CA SER A 138 -6.00 -9.49 2.52
C SER A 138 -7.09 -10.48 2.10
N PHE A 139 -8.33 -10.03 1.83
CA PHE A 139 -9.38 -10.93 1.31
C PHE A 139 -9.11 -11.41 -0.11
N PHE A 140 -8.22 -10.74 -0.85
CA PHE A 140 -7.87 -11.07 -2.22
C PHE A 140 -6.56 -11.89 -2.30
N ARG A 141 -6.05 -12.40 -1.17
CA ARG A 141 -4.75 -13.09 -1.05
C ARG A 141 -4.84 -14.40 -0.27
#